data_AF-A0A0P7YNX8-F1
#
_entry.id   AF-A0A0P7YNX8-F1
#
_cell.length_a   1.000
_cell.length_b   1.000
_cell.length_c   1.000
_cell.angle_alpha   90.00
_cell.angle_beta   90.00
_cell.angle_gamma   90.00
#
_symmetry.space_group_name_H-M   'P 1'
#
loop_
_entity.id
_entity.type
_entity.pdbx_description
1 polymer ?
#
loop_
_entity_poly.entity_id
_entity_poly.type
_entity_poly.pdbx_seq_one_letter_code
_entity_poly.pdbx_strand_id
1 'polypeptide(L)'
;MYPFGKELLGIGLLALSIYAGFSKAPWWSIPLLALLFTAAYIQSKWYLWSTLFQQRQLKLFQSFLVTYLIQALVVSILYSIGWGAALLFG
;
A
#
# COMPACT_ATOMS: atom_id res chain seq x y z
N MET A 1 -7.92 22.56 1.14
CA MET A 1 -8.27 21.14 0.93
C MET A 1 -7.66 20.36 2.09
N TYR A 2 -8.46 19.85 3.02
CA TYR A 2 -7.96 19.38 4.33
C TYR A 2 -6.95 18.23 4.18
N PRO A 3 -5.71 18.36 4.70
CA PRO A 3 -4.68 17.31 4.62
C PRO A 3 -5.08 16.02 5.36
N PHE A 4 -6.01 16.13 6.32
CA PHE A 4 -6.50 15.04 7.16
C PHE A 4 -6.96 13.79 6.41
N GLY A 5 -7.65 13.92 5.26
CA GLY A 5 -8.21 12.75 4.57
C GLY A 5 -7.16 11.80 3.99
N LYS A 6 -6.01 12.34 3.56
CA LYS A 6 -4.93 11.55 2.96
C LYS A 6 -4.11 10.82 4.02
N GLU A 7 -3.86 11.50 5.14
CA GLU A 7 -3.14 10.93 6.28
C GLU A 7 -3.95 9.82 6.96
N LEU A 8 -5.27 10.03 7.13
CA LEU A 8 -6.16 9.01 7.69
C LEU A 8 -6.18 7.73 6.85
N LEU A 9 -6.17 7.87 5.51
CA LEU A 9 -6.12 6.74 4.58
C LEU A 9 -4.82 5.95 4.73
N GLY A 10 -3.68 6.65 4.82
CA GLY A 10 -2.39 6.01 5.06
C GLY A 10 -2.35 5.26 6.38
N ILE A 11 -2.78 5.90 7.46
CA ILE A 11 -2.83 5.30 8.80
C ILE A 11 -3.79 4.11 8.84
N GLY A 12 -4.97 4.23 8.22
CA GLY A 12 -5.95 3.15 8.13
C GLY A 12 -5.40 1.93 7.39
N LEU A 13 -4.71 2.13 6.27
CA LEU A 13 -4.08 1.06 5.50
C LEU A 13 -2.92 0.39 6.25
N LEU A 14 -2.16 1.15 7.05
CA LEU A 14 -1.13 0.61 7.95
C LEU A 14 -1.75 -0.32 8.99
N ALA A 15 -2.78 0.17 9.70
CA ALA A 15 -3.49 -0.62 10.70
C ALA A 15 -4.12 -1.88 10.09
N LEU A 16 -4.71 -1.76 8.91
CA LEU A 16 -5.33 -2.89 8.21
C LEU A 16 -4.31 -3.96 7.82
N SER A 17 -3.12 -3.56 7.36
CA SER A 17 -2.05 -4.51 7.00
C SER A 17 -1.52 -5.28 8.20
N ILE A 18 -1.32 -4.60 9.33
CA ILE A 18 -0.90 -5.23 10.58
C ILE A 18 -2.00 -6.17 11.08
N TYR A 19 -3.25 -5.71 11.08
CA TYR A 19 -4.39 -6.51 11.50
C TYR A 19 -4.58 -7.76 10.64
N ALA A 20 -4.43 -7.65 9.32
CA ALA A 20 -4.49 -8.81 8.42
C ALA A 20 -3.39 -9.85 8.74
N GLY A 21 -2.19 -9.39 9.08
CA GLY A 21 -1.12 -10.25 9.58
C GLY A 21 -1.49 -10.93 10.89
N PHE A 22 -2.01 -10.16 11.84
CA PHE A 22 -2.41 -10.65 13.16
C PHE A 22 -3.55 -11.68 13.07
N SER A 23 -4.54 -11.44 12.20
CA SER A 23 -5.65 -12.36 11.96
C SER A 23 -5.26 -13.58 11.11
N LYS A 24 -3.97 -13.73 10.73
CA LYS A 24 -3.47 -14.79 9.85
C LYS A 24 -4.27 -14.89 8.55
N ALA A 25 -4.62 -13.73 7.98
CA ALA A 25 -5.37 -13.68 6.73
C ALA A 25 -4.61 -14.43 5.61
N PRO A 26 -5.29 -14.88 4.54
CA PRO A 26 -4.60 -15.52 3.43
C PRO A 26 -3.51 -14.60 2.86
N TRP A 27 -2.37 -15.16 2.46
CA TRP A 27 -1.25 -14.37 1.90
C TRP A 27 -1.64 -13.61 0.62
N TRP A 28 -2.71 -14.05 -0.05
CA TRP A 28 -3.36 -13.34 -1.15
C TRP A 28 -3.93 -11.96 -0.77
N SER A 29 -4.06 -11.65 0.51
CA SER A 29 -4.41 -10.31 0.99
C SER A 29 -3.29 -9.29 0.78
N ILE A 30 -2.03 -9.72 0.75
CA ILE A 30 -0.85 -8.86 0.54
C ILE A 30 -0.91 -8.12 -0.81
N PRO A 31 -1.12 -8.78 -1.97
CA PRO A 31 -1.22 -8.06 -3.24
C PRO A 31 -2.43 -7.11 -3.30
N LEU A 32 -3.56 -7.47 -2.68
CA LEU A 32 -4.72 -6.58 -2.60
C LEU A 32 -4.41 -5.32 -1.78
N LEU A 33 -3.79 -5.49 -0.61
CA LEU A 33 -3.36 -4.39 0.25
C LEU A 33 -2.30 -3.53 -0.44
N ALA A 34 -1.36 -4.14 -1.15
CA ALA A 34 -0.35 -3.44 -1.94
C ALA A 34 -0.99 -2.57 -3.04
N LEU A 35 -2.04 -3.07 -3.70
CA LEU A 35 -2.81 -2.28 -4.67
C LEU A 35 -3.48 -1.08 -4.01
N LEU A 36 -4.09 -1.25 -2.84
CA LEU A 36 -4.72 -0.15 -2.09
C LEU A 36 -3.69 0.90 -1.65
N PHE A 37 -2.53 0.48 -1.15
CA PHE A 37 -1.40 1.37 -0.84
C PHE A 37 -0.91 2.11 -2.08
N THR A 38 -0.81 1.42 -3.21
CA THR A 38 -0.39 2.02 -4.48
C THR A 38 -1.39 3.06 -4.96
N ALA A 39 -2.68 2.77 -4.89
CA ALA A 39 -3.75 3.70 -5.25
C ALA A 39 -3.74 4.94 -4.33
N ALA A 40 -3.62 4.75 -3.02
CA ALA A 40 -3.51 5.85 -2.06
C ALA A 40 -2.25 6.71 -2.30
N TYR A 41 -1.12 6.08 -2.63
CA TYR A 41 0.12 6.79 -2.98
C TYR A 41 -0.03 7.63 -4.25
N ILE A 42 -0.61 7.05 -5.30
CA ILE A 42 -0.86 7.74 -6.58
C ILE A 42 -1.82 8.90 -6.38
N GLN A 43 -2.90 8.70 -5.62
CA GLN A 43 -3.86 9.75 -5.31
C GLN A 43 -3.23 10.89 -4.51
N SER A 44 -2.36 10.57 -3.54
CA SER A 44 -1.66 11.57 -2.74
C SER A 44 -0.72 12.41 -3.61
N LYS A 45 0.00 11.76 -4.54
CA LYS A 45 0.98 12.38 -5.44
C LYS A 45 0.46 12.57 -6.87
N TRP A 46 -0.85 12.79 -7.04
CA TRP A 46 -1.49 12.79 -8.36
C TRP A 46 -0.84 13.77 -9.34
N TYR A 47 -0.34 14.91 -8.86
CA TYR A 47 0.35 15.92 -9.69
C TYR A 47 1.59 15.38 -10.41
N LEU A 48 2.29 14.38 -9.85
CA LEU A 48 3.43 13.71 -10.53
C LEU A 48 2.94 12.70 -11.56
N TRP A 49 1.87 11.99 -11.22
CA TRP A 49 1.33 10.91 -12.04
C TRP A 49 0.52 11.42 -13.22
N SER A 50 -0.20 12.54 -13.08
CA SER A 50 -1.05 13.10 -14.14
C SER A 50 -0.26 13.40 -15.40
N THR A 51 0.96 13.92 -15.27
CA THR A 51 1.85 14.22 -16.40
C THR A 51 2.30 12.94 -17.12
N LEU A 52 2.61 11.89 -16.36
CA LEU A 52 2.99 10.59 -16.92
C LEU A 52 1.81 9.91 -17.62
N PHE A 53 0.60 10.02 -17.06
CA PHE A 53 -0.64 9.50 -17.64
C PHE A 53 -1.03 10.21 -18.92
N GLN A 54 -0.89 11.54 -18.96
CA GLN A 54 -1.15 12.33 -20.16
C GLN A 54 -0.20 12.00 -21.31
N GLN A 55 1.07 11.75 -21.01
CA GLN A 55 2.09 11.46 -22.03
C GLN A 55 2.13 9.99 -22.48
N ARG A 56 1.30 9.10 -21.91
CA ARG A 56 1.25 7.65 -22.21
C ARG A 56 2.63 6.99 -22.37
N GLN A 57 3.60 7.42 -21.57
CA GLN A 57 4.96 6.91 -21.72
C GLN A 57 5.05 5.46 -21.26
N LEU A 58 5.85 4.64 -21.95
CA LEU A 58 6.25 3.29 -21.49
C LEU A 58 6.82 3.32 -20.06
N LYS A 59 7.44 4.45 -19.68
CA LYS A 59 7.92 4.71 -18.32
C LYS A 59 6.82 4.70 -17.26
N LEU A 60 5.56 5.01 -17.61
CA LEU A 60 4.44 4.95 -16.68
C LEU A 60 4.24 3.54 -16.13
N PHE A 61 4.29 2.53 -17.00
CA PHE A 61 4.10 1.15 -16.58
C PHE A 61 5.24 0.68 -15.68
N GLN A 62 6.49 1.04 -16.03
CA GLN A 62 7.66 0.76 -15.20
C GLN A 62 7.58 1.45 -13.83
N SER A 63 7.27 2.75 -13.79
CA SER A 63 7.13 3.50 -12.54
C SER A 63 5.98 2.95 -11.68
N PHE A 64 4.85 2.56 -12.29
CA PHE A 64 3.73 1.94 -11.60
C PHE A 64 4.12 0.60 -11.00
N LEU A 65 4.78 -0.26 -11.78
CA LEU A 65 5.22 -1.57 -11.33
C LEU A 65 6.26 -1.48 -10.21
N VAL A 66 7.23 -0.58 -10.31
CA VAL A 66 8.20 -0.31 -9.24
C VAL A 66 7.50 0.19 -7.98
N THR A 67 6.56 1.13 -8.12
CA THR A 67 5.80 1.65 -6.98
C THR A 67 5.01 0.52 -6.32
N TYR A 68 4.34 -0.31 -7.10
CA TYR A 68 3.60 -1.47 -6.60
C TYR A 68 4.50 -2.46 -5.86
N LEU A 69 5.69 -2.78 -6.41
CA LEU A 69 6.64 -3.67 -5.74
C LEU A 69 7.12 -3.11 -4.40
N ILE A 70 7.40 -1.81 -4.32
CA ILE A 70 7.76 -1.14 -3.07
C ILE A 70 6.60 -1.25 -2.07
N GLN A 71 5.36 -0.97 -2.49
CA GLN A 71 4.20 -1.06 -1.62
C GLN A 71 3.93 -2.51 -1.16
N ALA A 72 4.09 -3.49 -2.04
CA ALA A 72 3.98 -4.90 -1.69
C ALA A 72 5.01 -5.31 -0.64
N LEU A 73 6.23 -4.80 -0.75
CA LEU A 73 7.29 -5.05 0.23
C LEU A 73 6.95 -4.42 1.58
N VAL A 74 6.46 -3.18 1.60
CA VAL A 74 5.99 -2.50 2.82
C VAL A 74 4.85 -3.28 3.48
N VAL A 75 3.83 -3.67 2.71
CA VAL A 75 2.70 -4.46 3.21
C VAL A 75 3.17 -5.81 3.75
N SER A 76 4.11 -6.47 3.09
CA SER A 76 4.66 -7.75 3.55
C SER A 76 5.37 -7.61 4.90
N ILE A 77 6.14 -6.53 5.10
CA ILE A 77 6.76 -6.24 6.40
C ILE A 77 5.69 -6.03 7.48
N LEU A 78 4.69 -5.18 7.22
CA LEU A 78 3.62 -4.88 8.17
C LEU A 78 2.80 -6.13 8.52
N TYR A 79 2.48 -6.93 7.51
CA TYR A 79 1.81 -8.21 7.67
C TYR A 79 2.65 -9.17 8.53
N SER A 80 3.97 -9.24 8.31
CA SER A 80 4.87 -10.09 9.09
C SER A 80 4.98 -9.64 10.54
N ILE A 81 4.96 -8.33 10.79
CA ILE A 81 4.89 -7.75 12.15
C ILE A 81 3.59 -8.20 12.84
N GLY A 82 2.45 -8.08 12.16
CA GLY A 82 1.16 -8.52 12.68
C GLY A 82 1.14 -10.02 12.99
N TRP A 83 1.65 -10.84 12.07
CA TRP A 83 1.77 -12.28 12.26
C TRP A 83 2.68 -12.62 13.45
N GLY A 84 3.84 -11.96 13.54
CA GLY A 84 4.76 -12.14 14.66
C GLY A 84 4.12 -11.78 16.00
N ALA A 85 3.36 -10.68 16.05
CA ALA A 85 2.59 -10.30 17.23
C ALA A 85 1.53 -11.35 17.59
N ALA A 86 0.83 -11.93 16.62
CA ALA A 86 -0.14 -12.99 16.86
C ALA A 86 0.49 -14.28 17.40
N LEU A 87 1.77 -14.53 17.14
CA LEU A 87 2.50 -15.67 17.74
C LEU A 87 2.93 -15.40 19.19
N LEU A 88 3.11 -14.13 19.56
CA LEU A 88 3.54 -13.74 20.91
C LEU A 88 2.39 -13.54 21.88
N PHE A 89 1.23 -13.09 21.37
CA PHE A 89 0.09 -12.65 22.19
C PHE A 89 -1.21 -13.44 21.95
N GLY A 90 -1.24 -14.36 20.98
CA GLY A 90 -2.39 -15.22 20.65
C GLY A 90 -2.11 -16.68 20.92
#